data_AF-A0A2T6BWK9-F1
#
_entry.id   AF-A0A2T6BWK9-F1
#
_cell.length_a   1.000
_cell.length_b   1.000
_cell.length_c   1.000
_cell.angle_alpha   90.00
_cell.angle_beta   90.00
_cell.angle_gamma   90.00
#
_symmetry.space_group_name_H-M   'P 1'
#
loop_
_entity.id
_entity.type
_entity.pdbx_description
1 polymer ?
#
loop_
_entity_poly.entity_id
_entity_poly.type
_entity_poly.pdbx_seq_one_letter_code
_entity_poly.pdbx_strand_id
1 'polypeptide(L)'
;MKKLFILCLLLIVLVSCSRVRKVTDIESFDKEITEIIYPKKEGSYTTYRVTIKGTVNDSVLFEFRDNGLPFYFTGKVDFSIPTDYYGGLSKKFIFKPYKATAGKLTVEQVLQ
;
A
#
# COMPACT_ATOMS: atom_id res chain seq x y z
N MET A 1 32.77 9.87 -31.03
CA MET A 1 31.35 10.32 -31.08
C MET A 1 30.34 9.19 -30.89
N LYS A 2 30.44 8.05 -31.61
CA LYS A 2 29.52 6.90 -31.45
C LYS A 2 29.40 6.35 -30.02
N LYS A 3 30.51 6.29 -29.26
CA LYS A 3 30.54 5.83 -27.86
C LYS A 3 29.78 6.76 -26.89
N LEU A 4 29.75 8.07 -27.18
CA LEU A 4 29.03 9.06 -26.37
C LEU A 4 27.51 8.95 -26.58
N PHE A 5 27.09 8.62 -27.81
CA PHE A 5 25.69 8.42 -28.16
C PHE A 5 25.08 7.19 -27.47
N ILE A 6 25.84 6.09 -27.41
CA ILE A 6 25.46 4.87 -26.69
C ILE A 6 25.34 5.14 -25.19
N LEU A 7 26.25 5.95 -24.62
CA LEU A 7 26.20 6.34 -23.21
C LEU A 7 24.95 7.19 -22.88
N CYS A 8 24.61 8.17 -23.73
CA CYS A 8 23.37 8.94 -23.58
C CYS A 8 22.12 8.07 -23.69
N LEU A 9 22.10 7.11 -24.63
CA LEU A 9 20.98 6.18 -24.77
C LEU A 9 20.81 5.31 -23.52
N LEU A 10 21.92 4.83 -22.94
CA LEU A 10 21.91 4.02 -21.72
C LEU A 10 21.38 4.80 -20.51
N LEU A 11 21.72 6.10 -20.41
CA LEU A 11 21.27 6.97 -19.33
C LEU A 11 19.76 7.23 -19.36
N ILE A 12 19.13 7.26 -20.54
CA ILE A 12 17.68 7.48 -20.69
C ILE A 12 16.88 6.28 -20.14
N VAL A 13 17.40 5.06 -20.28
CA VAL A 13 16.71 3.84 -19.83
C VAL A 13 16.67 3.72 -18.29
N LEU A 14 17.57 4.40 -17.58
CA LEU A 14 17.68 4.32 -16.12
C LEU A 14 16.62 5.15 -15.36
N VAL A 15 15.85 6.02 -16.02
CA VAL A 15 14.99 7.02 -15.35
C VAL A 15 13.54 6.55 -15.14
N SER A 16 13.13 5.38 -15.62
CA SER A 16 11.70 5.00 -15.66
C SER A 16 11.21 4.10 -14.52
N CYS A 17 11.39 4.49 -13.25
CA CYS A 17 10.68 3.84 -12.14
C CYS A 17 9.92 4.87 -11.28
N SER A 18 8.60 4.95 -11.47
CA SER A 18 7.72 5.82 -10.67
C SER A 18 7.04 5.03 -9.57
N ARG A 19 7.75 4.73 -8.48
CA ARG A 19 7.15 4.13 -7.28
C ARG A 19 6.43 5.20 -6.44
N VAL A 20 5.21 4.90 -6.00
CA VAL A 20 4.49 5.66 -4.97
C VAL A 20 4.40 4.79 -3.72
N ARG A 21 4.77 5.34 -2.58
CA ARG A 21 4.77 4.65 -1.29
C ARG A 21 4.07 5.51 -0.26
N LYS A 22 3.20 4.90 0.54
CA LYS A 22 2.55 5.52 1.69
C LYS A 22 2.65 4.58 2.89
N VAL A 23 3.04 5.13 4.03
CA VAL A 23 3.15 4.38 5.30
C VAL A 23 2.24 5.07 6.29
N THR A 24 1.41 4.28 6.97
CA THR A 24 0.48 4.74 8.01
C THR A 24 0.74 3.92 9.27
N ASP A 25 1.16 4.58 10.33
CA ASP A 25 1.26 3.98 11.66
C ASP A 25 -0.07 4.16 12.41
N ILE A 26 -0.59 3.08 12.97
CA ILE A 26 -1.86 3.01 13.69
C ILE A 26 -1.55 2.69 15.14
N GLU A 27 -1.73 3.69 15.99
CA GLU A 27 -1.51 3.59 17.44
C GLU A 27 -2.79 3.90 18.26
N SER A 28 -3.83 4.49 17.65
CA SER A 28 -5.15 4.69 18.26
C SER A 28 -6.18 3.73 17.64
N PHE A 29 -6.98 3.12 18.52
CA PHE A 29 -7.98 2.10 18.19
C PHE A 29 -9.40 2.60 18.51
N ASP A 30 -9.58 3.91 18.67
CA ASP A 30 -10.84 4.51 19.10
C ASP A 30 -11.78 4.82 17.93
N LYS A 31 -11.25 4.80 16.69
CA LYS A 31 -11.96 5.15 15.48
C LYS A 31 -11.44 4.42 14.25
N GLU A 32 -12.28 4.36 13.23
CA GLU A 32 -11.88 3.89 11.91
C GLU A 32 -10.88 4.86 11.27
N ILE A 33 -9.93 4.30 10.51
CA ILE A 33 -8.95 5.07 9.74
C ILE A 33 -9.14 4.72 8.28
N THR A 34 -9.35 5.74 7.45
CA THR A 34 -9.45 5.60 6.00
C THR A 34 -8.30 6.33 5.35
N GLU A 35 -7.59 5.63 4.48
CA GLU A 35 -6.41 6.16 3.82
C GLU A 35 -6.46 5.87 2.34
N ILE A 36 -6.04 6.87 1.57
CA ILE A 36 -6.05 6.81 0.11
C ILE A 36 -4.62 7.01 -0.39
N ILE A 37 -4.21 6.18 -1.34
CA ILE A 37 -3.00 6.36 -2.14
C ILE A 37 -3.40 6.71 -3.58
N TYR A 38 -2.83 7.80 -4.08
CA TYR A 38 -3.06 8.28 -5.43
C TYR A 38 -1.89 7.88 -6.32
N PRO A 39 -2.16 7.41 -7.56
CA PRO A 39 -1.08 7.19 -8.51
C PRO A 39 -0.46 8.53 -8.94
N LYS A 40 0.85 8.54 -9.24
CA LYS A 40 1.56 9.75 -9.70
C LYS A 40 1.14 10.21 -11.10
N LYS A 41 0.66 9.28 -11.93
CA LYS A 41 0.17 9.51 -13.29
C LYS A 41 -1.00 8.55 -13.52
N GLU A 42 -1.84 8.83 -14.50
CA GLU A 42 -2.71 7.81 -15.10
C GLU A 42 -1.79 6.77 -15.78
N GLY A 43 -1.35 5.80 -14.97
CA GLY A 43 -0.50 4.70 -15.42
C GLY A 43 -1.34 3.62 -16.09
N SER A 44 -0.69 2.80 -16.91
CA SER A 44 -1.22 1.51 -17.37
C SER A 44 -1.18 0.48 -16.23
N TYR A 45 -1.29 -0.82 -16.56
CA TYR A 45 -1.20 -1.91 -15.60
C TYR A 45 0.09 -1.84 -14.76
N THR A 46 -0.04 -1.88 -13.44
CA THR A 46 1.06 -2.00 -12.47
C THR A 46 0.65 -2.88 -11.29
N THR A 47 1.49 -2.99 -10.26
CA THR A 47 1.15 -3.72 -9.03
C THR A 47 0.87 -2.76 -7.88
N TYR A 48 -0.24 -3.01 -7.18
CA TYR A 48 -0.51 -2.45 -5.87
C TYR A 48 -0.18 -3.50 -4.80
N ARG A 49 0.62 -3.13 -3.80
CA ARG A 49 0.92 -4.01 -2.66
C ARG A 49 0.50 -3.34 -1.37
N VAL A 50 -0.14 -4.10 -0.49
CA VAL A 50 -0.37 -3.70 0.91
C VAL A 50 0.36 -4.64 1.83
N THR A 51 1.11 -4.09 2.78
CA THR A 51 1.78 -4.83 3.84
C THR A 51 1.33 -4.30 5.19
N ILE A 52 0.95 -5.18 6.11
CA ILE A 52 0.52 -4.85 7.47
C ILE A 52 1.42 -5.63 8.43
N LYS A 53 2.08 -4.92 9.33
CA LYS A 53 2.93 -5.53 10.36
C LYS A 53 2.61 -4.94 11.73
N GLY A 54 2.70 -5.75 12.77
CA GLY A 54 2.62 -5.28 14.15
C GLY A 54 1.86 -6.22 15.07
N THR A 55 1.25 -5.66 16.11
CA THR A 55 0.53 -6.43 17.13
C THR A 55 -0.73 -5.70 17.57
N VAL A 56 -1.77 -6.48 17.87
CA VAL A 56 -3.06 -6.01 18.41
C VAL A 56 -3.47 -6.88 19.60
N ASN A 57 -4.17 -6.29 20.56
CA ASN A 57 -4.61 -7.01 21.75
C ASN A 57 -5.84 -7.90 21.52
N ASP A 58 -6.62 -7.63 20.47
CA ASP A 58 -7.77 -8.44 20.04
C ASP A 58 -7.87 -8.40 18.51
N SER A 59 -9.07 -8.46 17.96
CA SER A 59 -9.38 -8.56 16.55
C SER A 59 -9.55 -7.19 15.91
N VAL A 60 -8.91 -7.01 14.75
CA VAL A 60 -9.05 -5.85 13.87
C VAL A 60 -9.49 -6.29 12.48
N LEU A 61 -10.05 -5.34 11.72
CA LEU A 61 -10.58 -5.57 10.38
C LEU A 61 -9.96 -4.58 9.39
N PHE A 62 -9.50 -5.09 8.24
CA PHE A 62 -9.02 -4.28 7.11
C PHE A 62 -9.84 -4.51 5.84
N GLU A 63 -10.15 -3.43 5.13
CA GLU A 63 -10.81 -3.45 3.82
C GLU A 63 -9.91 -2.73 2.80
N PHE A 64 -9.60 -3.36 1.65
CA PHE A 64 -8.67 -2.82 0.65
C PHE A 64 -9.32 -2.41 -0.68
N ARG A 65 -10.63 -2.61 -0.81
CA ARG A 65 -11.45 -2.23 -1.97
C ARG A 65 -12.84 -1.86 -1.50
N ASP A 66 -13.49 -0.94 -2.21
CA ASP A 66 -14.92 -0.70 -2.04
C ASP A 66 -15.68 -2.01 -2.29
N ASN A 67 -16.44 -2.46 -1.29
CA ASN A 67 -17.17 -3.73 -1.27
C ASN A 67 -16.27 -4.99 -1.40
N GLY A 68 -15.00 -4.90 -1.02
CA GLY A 68 -14.09 -6.05 -0.96
C GLY A 68 -14.37 -6.95 0.25
N LEU A 69 -13.87 -8.19 0.20
CA LEU A 69 -13.89 -9.08 1.37
C LEU A 69 -13.00 -8.49 2.48
N PRO A 70 -13.52 -8.35 3.71
CA PRO A 70 -12.73 -7.87 4.83
C PRO A 70 -11.72 -8.92 5.29
N PHE A 71 -10.58 -8.46 5.79
CA PHE A 71 -9.55 -9.29 6.39
C PHE A 71 -9.52 -9.08 7.90
N TYR A 72 -9.66 -10.17 8.65
CA TYR A 72 -9.60 -10.16 10.11
C TYR A 72 -8.23 -10.62 10.59
N PHE A 73 -7.66 -9.90 11.56
CA PHE A 73 -6.39 -10.28 12.19
C PHE A 73 -6.49 -10.18 13.71
N THR A 74 -5.77 -11.04 14.42
CA THR A 74 -5.65 -11.06 15.89
C THR A 74 -4.20 -11.25 16.30
N GLY A 75 -3.81 -10.70 17.45
CA GLY A 75 -2.46 -10.86 17.99
C GLY A 75 -1.38 -10.26 17.08
N LYS A 76 -0.39 -11.08 16.69
CA LYS A 76 0.71 -10.65 15.81
C LYS A 76 0.26 -10.68 14.35
N VAL A 77 0.42 -9.55 13.67
CA VAL A 77 0.08 -9.38 12.26
C VAL A 77 1.37 -9.28 11.45
N ASP A 78 1.52 -10.15 10.46
CA ASP A 78 2.49 -10.03 9.37
C ASP A 78 1.83 -10.49 8.08
N PHE A 79 1.21 -9.54 7.38
CA PHE A 79 0.39 -9.80 6.21
C PHE A 79 0.89 -8.98 5.04
N SER A 80 0.93 -9.57 3.85
CA SER A 80 1.26 -8.85 2.62
C SER A 80 0.45 -9.43 1.46
N ILE A 81 -0.24 -8.56 0.72
CA ILE A 81 -1.03 -8.93 -0.44
C ILE A 81 -0.64 -8.09 -1.66
N PRO A 82 -0.18 -8.72 -2.76
CA PRO A 82 -0.12 -8.08 -4.05
C PRO A 82 -1.50 -8.11 -4.72
N THR A 83 -1.83 -7.05 -5.44
CA THR A 83 -3.06 -6.93 -6.22
C THR A 83 -2.73 -6.21 -7.50
N ASP A 84 -3.34 -6.66 -8.59
CA ASP A 84 -3.30 -5.95 -9.85
C ASP A 84 -3.82 -4.52 -9.69
N TYR A 85 -3.22 -3.60 -10.44
CA TYR A 85 -3.63 -2.22 -10.53
C TYR A 85 -3.73 -1.82 -11.99
N TYR A 86 -4.96 -1.63 -12.47
CA TYR A 86 -5.24 -1.35 -13.88
C TYR A 86 -5.20 0.15 -14.24
N GLY A 87 -4.48 0.96 -13.47
CA GLY A 87 -4.32 2.38 -13.79
C GLY A 87 -5.44 3.28 -13.28
N GLY A 88 -5.17 4.59 -13.30
CA GLY A 88 -6.16 5.69 -13.23
C GLY A 88 -6.95 5.87 -11.94
N LEU A 89 -7.06 4.86 -11.07
CA LEU A 89 -7.93 4.90 -9.90
C LEU A 89 -7.13 4.97 -8.62
N SER A 90 -7.51 5.81 -7.67
CA SER A 90 -6.91 5.76 -6.33
C SER A 90 -7.22 4.42 -5.65
N LYS A 91 -6.36 4.02 -4.69
CA LYS A 91 -6.64 2.87 -3.83
C LYS A 91 -6.90 3.34 -2.42
N LYS A 92 -8.02 2.89 -1.88
CA LYS A 92 -8.44 3.14 -0.51
C LYS A 92 -8.16 1.90 0.32
N PHE A 93 -7.66 2.08 1.54
CA PHE A 93 -7.80 1.09 2.59
C PHE A 93 -8.55 1.67 3.77
N ILE A 94 -9.24 0.81 4.50
CA ILE A 94 -9.97 1.13 5.72
C ILE A 94 -9.49 0.18 6.80
N PHE A 95 -9.08 0.74 7.92
CA PHE A 95 -8.82 0.04 9.16
C PHE A 95 -10.00 0.26 10.11
N LYS A 96 -10.48 -0.83 10.73
CA LYS A 96 -11.50 -0.81 11.77
C LYS A 96 -10.94 -1.54 13.00
N PRO A 97 -10.93 -0.89 14.18
CA PRO A 97 -10.42 -1.50 15.40
C PRO A 97 -11.23 -2.72 15.86
N TYR A 98 -12.50 -2.84 15.43
CA TYR A 98 -13.42 -3.94 15.74
C TYR A 98 -13.52 -4.23 17.25
N LYS A 99 -12.75 -5.19 17.81
CA LYS A 99 -12.71 -5.45 19.26
C LYS A 99 -11.40 -5.02 19.92
N ALA A 100 -10.36 -4.75 19.13
CA ALA A 100 -9.09 -4.31 19.66
C ALA A 100 -9.19 -2.89 20.21
N THR A 101 -8.55 -2.67 21.35
CA THR A 101 -8.49 -1.36 22.03
C THR A 101 -7.06 -0.84 22.16
N ALA A 102 -6.07 -1.68 21.84
CA ALA A 102 -4.66 -1.32 21.90
C ALA A 102 -3.84 -2.14 20.91
N GLY A 103 -2.73 -1.55 20.46
CA GLY A 103 -1.79 -2.20 19.56
C GLY A 103 -0.84 -1.20 18.92
N LYS A 104 -0.02 -1.73 18.02
CA LYS A 104 0.86 -0.93 17.17
C LYS A 104 0.92 -1.64 15.83
N LEU A 105 0.36 -1.02 14.79
CA LEU A 105 0.36 -1.54 13.43
C LEU A 105 1.01 -0.52 12.50
N THR A 106 1.76 -1.01 11.52
CA THR A 106 2.26 -0.24 10.40
C THR A 106 1.66 -0.81 9.13
N VAL A 107 0.99 0.04 8.37
CA VAL A 107 0.43 -0.28 7.05
C VAL A 107 1.27 0.40 5.99
N GLU A 108 1.80 -0.37 5.06
CA GLU A 108 2.54 0.12 3.91
C GLU A 108 1.75 -0.16 2.62
N GLN A 109 1.46 0.89 1.86
CA GLN A 109 0.89 0.85 0.53
C GLN A 109 1.97 1.19 -0.50
N VAL A 110 2.12 0.38 -1.54
CA VAL A 110 3.06 0.61 -2.64
C VAL A 110 2.36 0.45 -3.98
N LEU A 111 2.46 1.47 -4.83
CA LEU A 111 2.17 1.40 -6.27
C LEU A 111 3.49 1.40 -7.04
N GLN A 112 3.72 0.36 -7.83
CA GLN A 112 4.93 0.14 -8.63
C GLN A 112 4.54 -0.33 -10.01
#